data_AF-A0A2G9NRH6-F1
#
_entry.id   AF-A0A2G9NRH6-F1
#
_cell.length_a   1.000
_cell.length_b   1.000
_cell.length_c   1.000
_cell.angle_alpha   90.00
_cell.angle_beta   90.00
_cell.angle_gamma   90.00
#
_symmetry.space_group_name_H-M   'P 1'
#
loop_
_entity.id
_entity.type
_entity.pdbx_description
1 polymer ?
#
loop_
_entity_poly.entity_id
_entity_poly.type
_entity_poly.pdbx_seq_one_letter_code
_entity_poly.pdbx_strand_id
1 'polypeptide(L)'
;MIKSINSKRAALELSIGTIVILVLGITMLIMGLVVTRSIMCGALGLTDEVSGKANSELNTLFQSTEGEVVCIGQGGDPVKLVPGKLNVIHCSVNAPESAKYDFEVTSAGTSISSLKEETIKSWLTTNKLSIDVAPGDKDSKKPIRIDIPENAPEGNVNFIMTVKKDGNLLITKDLDFEISRVGFVRSATC
;
A
#
# COMPACT_ATOMS: atom_id res chain seq x y z
N MET A 1 62.10 3.49 47.95
CA MET A 1 60.95 2.61 47.65
C MET A 1 59.69 3.43 47.27
N ILE A 2 59.79 4.44 46.39
CA ILE A 2 58.68 5.36 46.02
C ILE A 2 58.35 5.33 44.51
N LYS A 3 59.18 4.66 43.68
CA LYS A 3 59.04 4.66 42.21
C LYS A 3 57.91 3.77 41.66
N SER A 4 57.29 2.91 42.50
CA SER A 4 56.29 1.91 42.07
C SER A 4 54.84 2.38 42.17
N ILE A 5 54.54 3.44 42.96
CA ILE A 5 53.16 3.89 43.19
C ILE A 5 52.67 4.76 42.02
N ASN A 6 53.56 5.57 41.42
CA ASN A 6 53.23 6.43 40.28
C ASN A 6 53.02 5.65 38.97
N SER A 7 53.69 4.51 38.77
CA SER A 7 53.50 3.69 37.56
C SER A 7 52.15 2.97 37.54
N LYS A 8 51.61 2.60 38.72
CA LYS A 8 50.27 2.01 38.83
C LYS A 8 49.16 3.02 38.55
N ARG A 9 49.33 4.29 38.93
CA ARG A 9 48.40 5.38 38.59
C ARG A 9 48.43 5.72 37.09
N ALA A 10 49.62 5.80 36.50
CA ALA A 10 49.77 6.04 35.06
C ALA A 10 49.13 4.91 34.21
N ALA A 11 49.27 3.65 34.64
CA ALA A 11 48.62 2.52 33.97
C ALA A 11 47.08 2.51 34.15
N LEU A 12 46.59 2.99 35.29
CA LEU A 12 45.15 3.15 35.54
C LEU A 12 44.53 4.26 34.68
N GLU A 13 45.21 5.40 34.51
CA GLU A 13 44.71 6.48 33.65
C GLU A 13 44.68 6.08 32.17
N LEU A 14 45.68 5.31 31.72
CA LEU A 14 45.71 4.78 30.35
C LEU A 14 44.56 3.79 30.08
N SER A 15 44.22 2.94 31.05
CA SER A 15 43.13 1.95 30.91
C SER A 15 41.74 2.57 31.01
N ILE A 16 41.57 3.64 31.79
CA ILE A 16 40.31 4.40 31.83
C ILE A 16 40.07 5.13 30.51
N GLY A 17 41.11 5.75 29.93
CA GLY A 17 41.00 6.45 28.65
C GLY A 17 40.53 5.57 27.50
N THR A 18 41.05 4.34 27.41
CA THR A 18 40.67 3.40 26.33
C THR A 18 39.23 2.87 26.49
N ILE A 19 38.78 2.62 27.72
CA ILE A 19 37.40 2.20 27.99
C ILE A 19 36.42 3.29 27.60
N VAL A 20 36.71 4.56 27.93
CA VAL A 20 35.83 5.68 27.57
C VAL A 20 35.69 5.81 26.06
N ILE A 21 36.79 5.71 25.31
CA ILE A 21 36.76 5.77 23.84
C ILE A 21 35.95 4.61 23.26
N LEU A 22 36.10 3.40 23.81
CA LEU A 22 35.37 2.22 23.36
C LEU A 22 33.86 2.37 23.59
N VAL A 23 33.46 2.84 24.77
CA VAL A 23 32.04 3.09 25.10
C VAL A 23 31.46 4.16 24.18
N LEU A 24 32.18 5.26 23.96
CA LEU A 24 31.75 6.30 23.03
C LEU A 24 31.58 5.75 21.60
N GLY A 25 32.52 4.92 21.13
CA GLY A 25 32.42 4.27 19.82
C GLY A 25 31.18 3.37 19.68
N ILE A 26 30.88 2.56 20.69
CA ILE A 26 29.69 1.69 20.70
C ILE A 26 28.41 2.54 20.71
N THR A 27 28.35 3.60 21.52
CA THR A 27 27.16 4.48 21.58
C THR A 27 26.90 5.20 20.26
N MET A 28 27.94 5.69 19.58
CA MET A 28 27.80 6.31 18.26
C MET A 28 27.35 5.31 17.18
N LEU A 29 27.84 4.08 17.25
CA LEU A 29 27.43 3.02 16.32
C LEU A 29 25.96 2.65 16.49
N ILE A 30 25.49 2.50 17.74
CA ILE A 30 24.08 2.20 18.03
C ILE A 30 23.18 3.36 17.58
N MET A 31 23.54 4.62 17.91
CA MET A 31 22.76 5.78 17.45
C MET A 31 22.73 5.87 15.92
N GLY A 32 23.86 5.62 15.24
CA GLY A 32 23.93 5.62 13.78
C GLY A 32 22.97 4.60 13.14
N LEU A 33 22.85 3.41 13.73
CA LEU A 33 21.89 2.40 13.26
C LEU A 33 20.44 2.81 13.52
N VAL A 34 20.14 3.45 14.64
CA VAL A 34 18.78 3.94 14.96
C VAL A 34 18.37 5.05 13.99
N VAL A 35 19.26 6.00 13.70
CA VAL A 35 18.98 7.11 12.78
C VAL A 35 18.81 6.63 11.34
N THR A 36 19.67 5.72 10.86
CA THR A 36 19.54 5.17 9.51
C THR A 36 18.25 4.35 9.35
N ARG A 37 17.87 3.56 10.37
CA ARG A 37 16.57 2.88 10.40
C ARG A 37 15.39 3.87 10.38
N SER A 38 15.45 4.92 11.18
CA SER A 38 14.39 5.94 11.22
C SER A 38 14.21 6.64 9.86
N ILE A 39 15.30 6.95 9.15
CA ILE A 39 15.25 7.55 7.81
C ILE A 39 14.72 6.55 6.77
N MET A 40 15.17 5.30 6.79
CA MET A 40 14.67 4.27 5.85
C MET A 40 13.18 4.00 6.05
N CYS A 41 12.72 3.90 7.29
CA CYS A 41 11.30 3.74 7.59
C CYS A 41 10.49 5.00 7.29
N GLY A 42 11.06 6.20 7.48
CA GLY A 42 10.46 7.47 7.07
C GLY A 42 10.31 7.59 5.54
N ALA A 43 11.29 7.10 4.78
CA ALA A 43 11.25 7.07 3.32
C ALA A 43 10.21 6.05 2.79
N LEU A 44 10.06 4.90 3.44
CA LEU A 44 9.01 3.92 3.13
C LEU A 44 7.61 4.37 3.55
N GLY A 45 7.50 5.32 4.49
CA GLY A 45 6.25 5.91 4.96
C GLY A 45 5.65 6.97 4.02
N LEU A 46 6.42 7.49 3.07
CA LEU A 46 5.95 8.40 2.03
C LEU A 46 5.41 7.60 0.86
N THR A 47 4.16 7.16 1.01
CA THR A 47 2.99 7.12 0.08
C THR A 47 3.16 7.07 -1.46
N ASP A 48 4.35 7.24 -2.05
CA ASP A 48 4.60 7.23 -3.49
C ASP A 48 4.82 5.82 -4.08
N GLU A 49 5.27 4.85 -3.28
CA GLU A 49 5.47 3.48 -3.77
C GLU A 49 4.16 2.74 -4.09
N VAL A 50 3.04 3.12 -3.47
CA VAL A 50 1.74 2.48 -3.76
C VAL A 50 1.25 2.89 -5.15
N SER A 51 1.37 4.17 -5.51
CA SER A 51 1.00 4.67 -6.84
C SER A 51 1.92 4.11 -7.92
N GLY A 52 3.23 4.03 -7.66
CA GLY A 52 4.20 3.46 -8.59
C GLY A 52 3.97 1.97 -8.87
N LYS A 53 3.75 1.16 -7.83
CA LYS A 53 3.48 -0.28 -7.95
C LYS A 53 2.13 -0.57 -8.60
N ALA A 54 1.10 0.18 -8.23
CA ALA A 54 -0.21 0.15 -8.88
C ALA A 54 -0.10 0.43 -10.39
N ASN A 55 0.65 1.46 -10.79
CA ASN A 55 0.86 1.78 -12.21
C ASN A 55 1.64 0.69 -12.96
N SER A 56 2.64 0.06 -12.33
CA SER A 56 3.38 -1.05 -12.95
C SER A 56 2.53 -2.29 -13.12
N GLU A 57 1.72 -2.65 -12.11
CA GLU A 57 0.79 -3.78 -12.20
C GLU A 57 -0.30 -3.51 -13.23
N LEU A 58 -0.86 -2.29 -13.27
CA LEU A 58 -1.81 -1.88 -14.31
C LEU A 58 -1.20 -2.04 -15.71
N ASN A 59 0.04 -1.59 -15.95
CA ASN A 59 0.71 -1.78 -17.25
C ASN A 59 0.88 -3.27 -17.62
N THR A 60 1.25 -4.13 -16.67
CA THR A 60 1.30 -5.58 -16.92
C THR A 60 -0.07 -6.15 -17.24
N LEU A 61 -1.11 -5.71 -16.53
CA LEU A 61 -2.49 -6.13 -16.77
C LEU A 61 -3.02 -5.66 -18.14
N PHE A 62 -2.65 -4.46 -18.61
CA PHE A 62 -2.98 -4.00 -19.98
C PHE A 62 -2.25 -4.76 -21.08
N GLN A 63 -1.01 -5.19 -20.84
CA GLN A 63 -0.29 -6.04 -21.80
C GLN A 63 -0.88 -7.46 -21.87
N SER A 64 -1.48 -7.92 -20.77
CA SER A 64 -2.04 -9.28 -20.66
C SER A 64 -3.53 -9.35 -20.99
N THR A 65 -4.26 -8.23 -20.80
CA THR A 65 -5.69 -8.10 -21.03
C THR A 65 -5.91 -7.13 -22.19
N GLU A 66 -6.28 -7.65 -23.36
CA GLU A 66 -6.77 -6.82 -24.46
C GLU A 66 -8.07 -6.12 -24.02
N GLY A 67 -7.99 -4.84 -23.66
CA GLY A 67 -9.15 -4.07 -23.22
C GLY A 67 -8.89 -2.58 -23.08
N GLU A 68 -9.91 -1.79 -23.37
CA GLU A 68 -9.91 -0.33 -23.24
C GLU A 68 -9.85 0.13 -21.77
N VAL A 69 -10.33 -0.69 -20.84
CA VAL A 69 -10.37 -0.40 -19.40
C VAL A 69 -9.79 -1.57 -18.62
N VAL A 70 -8.85 -1.27 -17.73
CA VAL A 70 -8.24 -2.24 -16.81
C VAL A 70 -8.23 -1.66 -15.41
N CYS A 71 -8.58 -2.48 -14.44
CA CYS A 71 -8.64 -2.12 -13.03
C CYS A 71 -7.85 -3.08 -12.17
N ILE A 72 -7.35 -2.58 -11.05
CA ILE A 72 -6.69 -3.41 -10.04
C ILE A 72 -7.70 -4.39 -9.44
N GLY A 73 -7.29 -5.64 -9.26
CA GLY A 73 -8.14 -6.75 -8.82
C GLY A 73 -8.70 -7.59 -9.97
N GLN A 74 -8.39 -7.25 -11.23
CA GLN A 74 -8.81 -8.00 -12.40
C GLN A 74 -7.72 -9.00 -12.83
N GLY A 75 -7.99 -10.30 -12.72
CA GLY A 75 -7.16 -11.37 -13.30
C GLY A 75 -5.76 -11.50 -12.68
N GLY A 76 -5.66 -12.17 -11.54
CA GLY A 76 -4.41 -12.42 -10.82
C GLY A 76 -4.65 -12.82 -9.36
N ASP A 77 -3.65 -12.63 -8.51
CA ASP A 77 -3.81 -12.76 -7.06
C ASP A 77 -4.73 -11.64 -6.51
N PRO A 78 -5.59 -11.94 -5.51
CA PRO A 78 -6.51 -10.95 -4.96
C PRO A 78 -5.74 -9.81 -4.30
N VAL A 79 -6.17 -8.58 -4.58
CA VAL A 79 -5.49 -7.38 -4.07
C VAL A 79 -5.88 -7.15 -2.62
N LYS A 80 -4.90 -6.82 -1.78
CA LYS A 80 -5.12 -6.69 -0.34
C LYS A 80 -5.77 -5.36 0.03
N LEU A 81 -6.91 -5.45 0.71
CA LEU A 81 -7.59 -4.31 1.33
C LEU A 81 -7.31 -4.30 2.83
N VAL A 82 -6.94 -3.13 3.35
CA VAL A 82 -6.53 -2.97 4.75
C VAL A 82 -7.69 -2.39 5.56
N PRO A 83 -8.19 -3.08 6.60
CA PRO A 83 -9.18 -2.54 7.53
C PRO A 83 -8.67 -1.27 8.25
N GLY A 84 -9.56 -0.34 8.53
CA GLY A 84 -9.26 0.93 9.22
C GLY A 84 -8.55 1.97 8.36
N LYS A 85 -8.38 1.71 7.06
CA LYS A 85 -7.77 2.64 6.11
C LYS A 85 -8.67 2.80 4.90
N LEU A 86 -8.61 4.00 4.29
CA LEU A 86 -9.27 4.25 3.03
C LEU A 86 -8.57 3.47 1.92
N ASN A 87 -9.28 2.48 1.36
CA ASN A 87 -8.82 1.73 0.20
C ASN A 87 -9.43 2.35 -1.06
N VAL A 88 -8.67 2.34 -2.15
CA VAL A 88 -9.09 2.94 -3.42
C VAL A 88 -8.86 1.93 -4.53
N ILE A 89 -9.89 1.69 -5.34
CA ILE A 89 -9.73 0.91 -6.56
C ILE A 89 -9.20 1.85 -7.64
N HIS A 90 -8.08 1.48 -8.22
CA HIS A 90 -7.48 2.19 -9.33
C HIS A 90 -7.87 1.52 -10.64
N CYS A 91 -8.34 2.34 -11.58
CA CYS A 91 -8.63 1.94 -12.95
C CYS A 91 -7.86 2.84 -13.89
N SER A 92 -7.46 2.30 -15.02
CA SER A 92 -6.91 3.08 -16.12
C SER A 92 -7.73 2.80 -17.37
N VAL A 93 -7.79 3.81 -18.23
CA VAL A 93 -8.62 3.82 -19.43
C VAL A 93 -7.73 4.25 -20.58
N ASN A 94 -7.61 3.39 -21.59
CA ASN A 94 -6.93 3.71 -22.83
C ASN A 94 -7.96 4.11 -23.89
N ALA A 95 -8.47 5.34 -23.78
CA ALA A 95 -9.50 5.85 -24.67
C ALA A 95 -8.94 6.10 -26.09
N PRO A 96 -9.51 5.49 -27.16
CA PRO A 96 -9.09 5.76 -28.53
C PRO A 96 -9.55 7.15 -29.02
N GLU A 97 -10.64 7.66 -28.45
CA GLU A 97 -11.25 8.96 -28.72
C GLU A 97 -11.70 9.59 -27.41
N SER A 98 -11.90 10.92 -27.40
CA SER A 98 -12.38 11.60 -26.19
C SER A 98 -13.82 11.17 -25.89
N ALA A 99 -14.02 10.51 -24.75
CA ALA A 99 -15.32 9.98 -24.38
C ALA A 99 -15.55 10.06 -22.87
N LYS A 100 -16.83 9.94 -22.47
CA LYS A 100 -17.23 9.93 -21.08
C LYS A 100 -17.36 8.50 -20.57
N TYR A 101 -16.67 8.19 -19.47
CA TYR A 101 -16.68 6.88 -18.84
C TYR A 101 -17.41 6.94 -17.50
N ASP A 102 -18.45 6.13 -17.36
CA ASP A 102 -19.18 5.92 -16.11
C ASP A 102 -18.75 4.59 -15.48
N PHE A 103 -18.16 4.67 -14.31
CA PHE A 103 -17.84 3.52 -13.46
C PHE A 103 -18.93 3.35 -12.42
N GLU A 104 -19.45 2.13 -12.27
CA GLU A 104 -20.52 1.82 -11.32
C GLU A 104 -20.30 0.43 -10.72
N VAL A 105 -20.30 0.29 -9.40
CA VAL A 105 -20.28 -1.01 -8.73
C VAL A 105 -21.70 -1.53 -8.61
N THR A 106 -22.00 -2.59 -9.36
CA THR A 106 -23.36 -3.15 -9.47
C THR A 106 -23.66 -4.14 -8.35
N SER A 107 -22.66 -4.92 -7.93
CA SER A 107 -22.80 -5.87 -6.82
C SER A 107 -21.49 -6.06 -6.08
N ALA A 108 -21.62 -6.50 -4.83
CA ALA A 108 -20.50 -6.85 -3.96
C ALA A 108 -20.83 -8.20 -3.31
N GLY A 109 -19.93 -9.17 -3.46
CA GLY A 109 -20.03 -10.51 -2.89
C GLY A 109 -18.92 -10.77 -1.87
N THR A 110 -19.06 -11.84 -1.11
CA THR A 110 -18.02 -12.28 -0.17
C THR A 110 -18.08 -13.78 0.06
N SER A 111 -16.92 -14.38 0.33
CA SER A 111 -16.82 -15.75 0.84
C SER A 111 -16.89 -15.83 2.37
N ILE A 112 -17.00 -14.69 3.06
CA ILE A 112 -16.99 -14.59 4.52
C ILE A 112 -18.42 -14.81 5.05
N SER A 113 -18.65 -15.93 5.73
CA SER A 113 -19.98 -16.32 6.22
C SER A 113 -20.62 -15.37 7.23
N SER A 114 -19.82 -14.53 7.92
CA SER A 114 -20.29 -13.54 8.89
C SER A 114 -20.67 -12.19 8.28
N LEU A 115 -20.35 -11.97 7.00
CA LEU A 115 -20.68 -10.74 6.28
C LEU A 115 -21.81 -10.98 5.29
N LYS A 116 -22.66 -9.97 5.15
CA LYS A 116 -23.68 -9.92 4.11
C LYS A 116 -23.28 -8.90 3.05
N GLU A 117 -23.81 -9.08 1.84
CA GLU A 117 -23.55 -8.17 0.71
C GLU A 117 -23.93 -6.72 1.05
N GLU A 118 -24.99 -6.50 1.84
CA GLU A 118 -25.42 -5.15 2.23
C GLU A 118 -24.38 -4.45 3.11
N THR A 119 -23.70 -5.20 3.99
CA THR A 119 -22.64 -4.66 4.83
C THR A 119 -21.46 -4.21 3.97
N ILE A 120 -21.09 -5.00 2.96
CA ILE A 120 -19.97 -4.66 2.08
C ILE A 120 -20.31 -3.46 1.21
N LYS A 121 -21.56 -3.37 0.72
CA LYS A 121 -22.04 -2.18 0.00
C LYS A 121 -21.98 -0.93 0.87
N SER A 122 -22.20 -1.05 2.19
CA SER A 122 -22.08 0.09 3.11
C SER A 122 -20.66 0.62 3.27
N TRP A 123 -19.64 -0.19 2.97
CA TRP A 123 -18.24 0.23 2.98
C TRP A 123 -17.86 1.06 1.75
N LEU A 124 -18.66 1.04 0.69
CA LEU A 124 -18.42 1.85 -0.50
C LEU A 124 -18.80 3.31 -0.24
N THR A 125 -17.79 4.16 0.01
CA THR A 125 -17.98 5.61 0.13
C THR A 125 -18.33 6.24 -1.22
N THR A 126 -17.81 5.66 -2.30
CA THR A 126 -18.10 6.11 -3.67
C THR A 126 -18.32 4.88 -4.52
N ASN A 127 -19.55 4.69 -5.00
CA ASN A 127 -19.97 3.55 -5.81
C ASN A 127 -20.14 3.89 -7.30
N LYS A 128 -20.13 5.18 -7.65
CA LYS A 128 -20.25 5.67 -9.02
C LYS A 128 -19.34 6.87 -9.26
N LEU A 129 -18.63 6.87 -10.37
CA LEU A 129 -17.84 8.01 -10.83
C LEU A 129 -18.00 8.16 -12.34
N SER A 130 -18.17 9.39 -12.79
CA SER A 130 -18.25 9.75 -14.20
C SER A 130 -17.11 10.69 -14.53
N ILE A 131 -16.29 10.34 -15.52
CA ILE A 131 -15.11 11.13 -15.93
C ILE A 131 -15.02 11.23 -17.45
N ASP A 132 -14.56 12.38 -17.92
CA ASP A 132 -14.18 12.56 -19.31
C ASP A 132 -12.70 12.18 -19.47
N VAL A 133 -12.40 11.28 -20.40
CA VAL A 133 -11.04 10.79 -20.66
C VAL A 133 -10.64 11.17 -22.08
N ALA A 134 -9.53 11.89 -22.20
CA ALA A 134 -8.96 12.27 -23.48
C ALA A 134 -8.09 11.14 -24.07
N PRO A 135 -7.89 11.07 -25.39
CA PRO A 135 -7.00 10.09 -26.00
C PRO A 135 -5.57 10.23 -25.48
N GLY A 136 -4.96 9.11 -25.10
CA GLY A 136 -3.60 9.07 -24.58
C GLY A 136 -3.44 9.54 -23.13
N ASP A 137 -4.54 9.82 -22.41
CA ASP A 137 -4.53 10.01 -20.96
C ASP A 137 -4.11 8.70 -20.29
N LYS A 138 -2.98 8.75 -19.57
CA LYS A 138 -2.42 7.59 -18.85
C LYS A 138 -2.63 7.69 -17.34
N ASP A 139 -3.34 8.71 -16.87
CA ASP A 139 -3.50 8.93 -15.44
C ASP A 139 -4.43 7.88 -14.85
N SER A 140 -3.96 7.21 -13.80
CA SER A 140 -4.76 6.30 -13.01
C SER A 140 -5.94 7.03 -12.38
N LYS A 141 -7.15 6.55 -12.68
CA LYS A 141 -8.41 7.07 -12.17
C LYS A 141 -8.80 6.31 -10.91
N LYS A 142 -9.47 7.00 -9.99
CA LYS A 142 -9.86 6.47 -8.67
C LYS A 142 -11.38 6.39 -8.55
N PRO A 143 -12.05 5.52 -9.34
CA PRO A 143 -13.51 5.50 -9.43
C PRO A 143 -14.21 5.11 -8.14
N ILE A 144 -13.62 4.20 -7.37
CA ILE A 144 -14.27 3.60 -6.21
C ILE A 144 -13.40 3.76 -4.97
N ARG A 145 -14.04 4.17 -3.88
CA ARG A 145 -13.44 4.34 -2.56
C ARG A 145 -14.14 3.43 -1.57
N ILE A 146 -13.37 2.69 -0.80
CA ILE A 146 -13.83 1.68 0.15
C ILE A 146 -13.27 2.03 1.53
N ASP A 147 -14.17 2.29 2.47
CA ASP A 147 -13.85 2.51 3.87
C ASP A 147 -14.24 1.26 4.67
N ILE A 148 -13.24 0.42 4.97
CA ILE A 148 -13.44 -0.85 5.65
C ILE A 148 -13.25 -0.60 7.15
N PRO A 149 -14.22 -0.95 8.01
CA PRO A 149 -14.08 -0.71 9.44
C PRO A 149 -12.98 -1.59 10.04
N GLU A 150 -12.32 -1.11 11.10
CA GLU A 150 -11.18 -1.81 11.75
C GLU A 150 -11.51 -3.23 12.25
N ASN A 151 -12.78 -3.45 12.60
CA ASN A 151 -13.29 -4.73 13.09
C ASN A 151 -13.78 -5.67 11.97
N ALA A 152 -13.58 -5.31 10.70
CA ALA A 152 -13.96 -6.17 9.59
C ALA A 152 -13.21 -7.52 9.66
N PRO A 153 -13.91 -8.64 9.42
CA PRO A 153 -13.28 -9.95 9.35
C PRO A 153 -12.40 -10.05 8.10
N GLU A 154 -11.35 -10.85 8.22
CA GLU A 154 -10.45 -11.15 7.11
C GLU A 154 -11.07 -12.18 6.16
N GLY A 155 -10.75 -12.08 4.88
CA GLY A 155 -11.21 -12.99 3.84
C GLY A 155 -11.47 -12.31 2.50
N ASN A 156 -12.06 -13.05 1.56
CA ASN A 156 -12.20 -12.55 0.20
C ASN A 156 -13.52 -11.80 0.00
N VAL A 157 -13.42 -10.69 -0.72
CA VAL A 157 -14.55 -9.90 -1.20
C VAL A 157 -14.40 -9.69 -2.69
N ASN A 158 -15.54 -9.67 -3.36
CA ASN A 158 -15.63 -9.63 -4.80
C ASN A 158 -16.52 -8.44 -5.19
N PHE A 159 -16.10 -7.64 -6.16
CA PHE A 159 -16.87 -6.50 -6.64
C PHE A 159 -17.08 -6.63 -8.15
N ILE A 160 -18.35 -6.61 -8.56
CA ILE A 160 -18.71 -6.54 -9.98
C ILE A 160 -18.87 -5.08 -10.35
N MET A 161 -17.96 -4.60 -11.18
CA MET A 161 -17.95 -3.23 -11.65
C MET A 161 -18.34 -3.16 -13.13
N THR A 162 -19.28 -2.29 -13.43
CA THR A 162 -19.75 -2.02 -14.77
C THR A 162 -19.19 -0.68 -15.24
N VAL A 163 -18.65 -0.66 -16.46
CA VAL A 163 -18.13 0.54 -17.10
C VAL A 163 -18.95 0.84 -18.36
N LYS A 164 -19.46 2.05 -18.46
CA LYS A 164 -20.20 2.55 -19.63
C LYS A 164 -19.40 3.64 -20.32
N LYS A 165 -19.40 3.64 -21.66
CA LYS A 165 -18.82 4.69 -22.51
C LYS A 165 -19.96 5.43 -23.20
N ASP A 166 -20.08 6.73 -22.95
CA ASP A 166 -21.15 7.60 -23.47
C ASP A 166 -22.56 7.02 -23.26
N GLY A 167 -22.78 6.41 -22.09
CA GLY A 167 -24.04 5.76 -21.70
C GLY A 167 -24.23 4.32 -22.20
N ASN A 168 -23.40 3.83 -23.13
CA ASN A 168 -23.45 2.45 -23.61
C ASN A 168 -22.60 1.53 -22.73
N LEU A 169 -23.09 0.34 -22.43
CA LEU A 169 -22.32 -0.66 -21.69
C LEU A 169 -21.07 -1.06 -22.49
N LEU A 170 -19.89 -0.76 -21.95
CA LEU A 170 -18.62 -1.12 -22.56
C LEU A 170 -18.17 -2.49 -22.05
N ILE A 171 -18.07 -2.63 -20.72
CA ILE A 171 -17.57 -3.85 -20.10
C ILE A 171 -18.09 -4.02 -18.67
N THR A 172 -18.24 -5.28 -18.26
CA THR A 172 -18.41 -5.64 -16.85
C THR A 172 -17.18 -6.41 -16.41
N LYS A 173 -16.58 -6.01 -15.30
CA LYS A 173 -15.38 -6.58 -14.72
C LYS A 173 -15.67 -7.17 -13.36
N ASP A 174 -15.08 -8.32 -13.14
CA ASP A 174 -15.04 -8.95 -11.85
C ASP A 174 -13.72 -8.60 -11.15
N LEU A 175 -13.80 -8.10 -9.91
CA LEU A 175 -12.66 -7.61 -9.15
C LEU A 175 -12.56 -8.35 -7.83
N ASP A 176 -11.49 -9.13 -7.68
CA ASP A 176 -11.23 -9.94 -6.50
C ASP A 176 -10.26 -9.25 -5.54
N PHE A 177 -10.66 -9.16 -4.27
CA PHE A 177 -9.87 -8.56 -3.21
C PHE A 177 -9.84 -9.44 -1.96
N GLU A 178 -8.76 -9.31 -1.19
CA GLU A 178 -8.57 -9.99 0.08
C GLU A 178 -8.51 -8.94 1.20
N ILE A 179 -9.45 -8.98 2.14
CA ILE A 179 -9.36 -8.21 3.37
C ILE A 179 -8.34 -8.90 4.26
N SER A 180 -7.20 -8.25 4.46
CA SER A 180 -6.11 -8.78 5.26
C SER A 180 -5.53 -7.66 6.12
N ARG A 181 -5.46 -7.88 7.43
CA ARG A 181 -4.71 -6.99 8.30
C ARG A 181 -3.24 -7.15 7.94
N VAL A 182 -2.60 -6.05 7.57
CA VAL A 182 -1.14 -6.05 7.33
C VAL A 182 -0.49 -6.54 8.61
N GLY A 183 0.05 -7.77 8.56
CA GLY A 183 0.61 -8.42 9.73
C GLY A 183 1.64 -7.51 10.41
N PHE A 184 1.53 -7.42 11.72
CA PHE A 184 2.42 -6.75 12.68
C PHE A 184 3.93 -6.97 12.45
N VAL A 185 4.32 -7.94 11.61
CA VAL A 185 5.71 -8.26 11.28
C VAL A 185 6.40 -7.15 10.47
N ARG A 186 5.68 -6.36 9.65
CA ARG A 186 6.28 -5.17 9.01
C ARG A 186 6.50 -3.98 9.98
N SER A 187 5.80 -3.96 11.11
CA SER A 187 6.01 -3.02 12.23
C SER A 187 6.93 -3.57 13.32
N ALA A 188 7.63 -4.67 13.05
CA ALA A 188 8.74 -5.16 13.89
C ALA A 188 10.09 -5.04 13.17
N THR A 189 10.08 -4.79 11.85
CA THR A 189 11.26 -4.50 11.02
C THR A 189 11.46 -3.01 10.74
N CYS A 190 10.44 -2.21 11.08
CA CYS A 190 10.50 -0.80 11.46
C CYS A 190 9.88 -0.73 12.87
#